data_AF-A0A7K2AP34-F1
#
_entry.id   AF-A0A7K2AP34-F1
#
_cell.length_a   1.000
_cell.length_b   1.000
_cell.length_c   1.000
_cell.angle_alpha   90.00
_cell.angle_beta   90.00
_cell.angle_gamma   90.00
#
_symmetry.space_group_name_H-M   'P 1'
#
loop_
_entity.id
_entity.type
_entity.pdbx_description
1 polymer ?
#
loop_
_entity_poly.entity_id
_entity_poly.type
_entity_poly.pdbx_seq_one_letter_code
_entity_poly.pdbx_strand_id
1 'polypeptide(L)'
;MLTSISPLGERARGNRWSVTVLWLALGAVAGGAAVGAALGALGQASVAGVDSTVRLVLLALACAGAAAWDLSGRRLPGRRQVNEDWLVAYRSWVYGAGFGVQLGAAVATVVNTALVPLFMLAALLAGEMTAGLLMGTAFGAVRGASLVLGRRVRTPDDLRHLHRRLDQHADRVRRMGAGVAVALAGAAAASLLAL
;
A
#
# COMPACT_ATOMS: atom_id res chain seq x y z
N MET A 1 -7.93 11.37 -0.77
CA MET A 1 -8.74 10.29 -1.38
C MET A 1 -10.04 10.04 -0.66
N LEU A 2 -10.06 9.72 0.64
CA LEU A 2 -11.33 9.47 1.38
C LEU A 2 -12.27 10.70 1.42
N THR A 3 -11.70 11.90 1.32
CA THR A 3 -12.44 13.17 1.19
C THR A 3 -13.05 13.35 -0.21
N SER A 4 -12.28 13.05 -1.26
CA SER A 4 -12.68 13.25 -2.65
C SER A 4 -13.53 12.11 -3.23
N ILE A 5 -13.24 10.86 -2.88
CA ILE A 5 -13.95 9.64 -3.33
C ILE A 5 -14.75 9.09 -2.14
N SER A 6 -15.97 9.59 -1.98
CA SER A 6 -16.93 9.19 -0.95
C SER A 6 -18.34 9.14 -1.55
N PRO A 7 -19.32 8.46 -0.92
CA PRO A 7 -20.70 8.49 -1.40
C PRO A 7 -21.27 9.91 -1.47
N LEU A 8 -20.83 10.82 -0.61
CA LEU A 8 -21.17 12.24 -0.67
C LEU A 8 -20.57 12.91 -1.91
N GLY A 9 -19.26 12.79 -2.12
CA GLY A 9 -18.57 13.43 -3.24
C GLY A 9 -19.01 12.93 -4.61
N GLU A 10 -19.23 11.61 -4.74
CA GLU A 10 -19.69 10.99 -5.99
C GLU A 10 -21.12 11.40 -6.34
N ARG A 11 -22.03 11.48 -5.35
CA ARG A 11 -23.39 11.97 -5.58
C ARG A 11 -23.42 13.43 -6.02
N ALA A 12 -22.58 14.29 -5.44
CA ALA A 12 -22.47 15.69 -5.85
C ALA A 12 -22.03 15.83 -7.33
N ARG A 13 -21.30 14.84 -7.86
CA ARG A 13 -20.89 14.75 -9.28
C ARG A 13 -21.84 13.93 -10.17
N GLY A 14 -22.99 13.50 -9.66
CA GLY A 14 -23.93 12.64 -10.41
C GLY A 14 -23.42 11.21 -10.67
N ASN A 15 -22.37 10.77 -9.98
CA ASN A 15 -21.75 9.45 -10.16
C ASN A 15 -22.23 8.43 -9.11
N ARG A 16 -22.11 7.15 -9.45
CA ARG A 16 -22.39 6.03 -8.53
C ARG A 16 -21.10 5.62 -7.82
N TRP A 17 -21.04 5.86 -6.51
CA TRP A 17 -19.87 5.54 -5.69
C TRP A 17 -19.39 4.08 -5.79
N SER A 18 -20.32 3.12 -5.88
CA SER A 18 -19.98 1.70 -6.01
C SER A 18 -19.18 1.39 -7.28
N VAL A 19 -19.48 2.07 -8.40
CA VAL A 19 -18.76 1.91 -9.65
C VAL A 19 -17.35 2.47 -9.51
N THR A 20 -17.23 3.69 -8.97
CA THR A 20 -15.93 4.35 -8.75
C THR A 20 -15.02 3.51 -7.84
N VAL A 21 -15.55 3.02 -6.72
CA VAL A 21 -14.78 2.21 -5.77
C VAL A 21 -14.44 0.82 -6.31
N LEU A 22 -15.32 0.20 -7.09
CA LEU A 22 -15.00 -1.07 -7.76
C LEU A 22 -13.80 -0.91 -8.70
N TRP A 23 -13.86 0.07 -9.61
CA TRP A 23 -12.77 0.31 -10.56
C TRP A 23 -11.48 0.75 -9.88
N LEU A 24 -11.59 1.52 -8.79
CA LEU A 24 -10.44 1.85 -7.98
C LEU A 24 -9.83 0.61 -7.31
N ALA A 25 -10.63 -0.25 -6.69
CA ALA A 25 -10.13 -1.48 -6.09
C ALA A 25 -9.46 -2.40 -7.12
N LEU A 26 -10.08 -2.58 -8.30
CA LEU A 26 -9.49 -3.33 -9.41
C LEU A 26 -8.18 -2.70 -9.88
N GLY A 27 -8.15 -1.38 -10.04
CA GLY A 27 -6.94 -0.64 -10.39
C GLY A 27 -5.85 -0.80 -9.34
N ALA A 28 -6.19 -0.78 -8.05
CA ALA A 28 -5.23 -0.96 -6.95
C ALA A 28 -4.63 -2.37 -6.95
N VAL A 29 -5.46 -3.39 -7.18
CA VAL A 29 -4.97 -4.76 -7.36
C VAL A 29 -4.07 -4.85 -8.59
N ALA A 30 -4.48 -4.33 -9.74
CA ALA A 30 -3.70 -4.37 -10.97
C ALA A 30 -2.36 -3.62 -10.84
N GLY A 31 -2.37 -2.42 -10.25
CA GLY A 31 -1.15 -1.63 -10.03
C GLY A 31 -0.19 -2.28 -9.04
N GLY A 32 -0.72 -2.86 -7.95
CA GLY A 32 0.08 -3.61 -6.99
C GLY A 32 0.68 -4.88 -7.60
N ALA A 33 -0.14 -5.65 -8.30
CA ALA A 33 0.28 -6.86 -9.02
C ALA A 33 1.38 -6.56 -10.06
N ALA A 34 1.21 -5.50 -10.84
CA ALA A 34 2.20 -5.09 -11.85
C ALA A 34 3.54 -4.69 -11.22
N VAL A 35 3.53 -3.87 -10.16
CA VAL A 35 4.76 -3.47 -9.46
C VAL A 35 5.41 -4.66 -8.78
N GLY A 36 4.63 -5.51 -8.11
CA GLY A 36 5.13 -6.71 -7.44
C GLY A 36 5.76 -7.70 -8.42
N ALA A 37 5.09 -7.99 -9.54
CA ALA A 37 5.62 -8.87 -10.58
C ALA A 37 6.88 -8.28 -11.22
N ALA A 38 6.91 -6.98 -11.51
CA ALA A 38 8.08 -6.30 -12.05
C ALA A 38 9.28 -6.37 -11.10
N LEU A 39 9.07 -6.16 -9.79
CA LEU A 39 10.12 -6.28 -8.78
C LEU A 39 10.59 -7.72 -8.61
N GLY A 40 9.68 -8.70 -8.61
CA GLY A 40 10.04 -10.13 -8.55
C GLY A 40 10.85 -10.57 -9.77
N ALA A 41 10.45 -10.14 -10.97
CA ALA A 41 11.19 -10.40 -12.22
C ALA A 41 12.55 -9.68 -12.23
N LEU A 42 12.61 -8.43 -11.76
CA LEU A 42 13.88 -7.72 -11.59
C LEU A 42 14.78 -8.44 -10.57
N GLY A 43 14.19 -8.98 -9.50
CA GLY A 43 14.87 -9.79 -8.50
C GLY A 43 15.50 -11.04 -9.11
N GLN A 44 14.78 -11.75 -9.98
CA GLN A 44 15.31 -12.92 -10.69
C GLN A 44 16.62 -12.61 -11.41
N ALA A 45 16.73 -11.43 -12.04
CA ALA A 45 17.95 -11.03 -12.74
C ALA A 45 19.03 -10.45 -11.79
N SER A 46 18.63 -9.66 -10.80
CA SER A 46 19.56 -8.86 -9.98
C SER A 46 20.10 -9.58 -8.73
N VAL A 47 19.36 -10.54 -8.18
CA VAL A 47 19.77 -11.29 -6.99
C VAL A 47 20.03 -12.78 -7.24
N ALA A 48 20.09 -13.20 -8.51
CA ALA A 48 20.30 -14.60 -8.90
C ALA A 48 21.60 -15.20 -8.33
N GLY A 49 22.67 -14.40 -8.28
CA GLY A 49 23.97 -14.79 -7.75
C GLY A 49 24.19 -14.41 -6.28
N VAL A 50 23.19 -13.84 -5.61
CA VAL A 50 23.31 -13.45 -4.20
C VAL A 50 22.90 -14.61 -3.33
N ASP A 51 23.79 -14.97 -2.40
CA ASP A 51 23.55 -16.06 -1.46
C ASP A 51 22.25 -15.86 -0.66
N SER A 52 21.56 -16.97 -0.39
CA SER A 52 20.28 -16.97 0.31
C SER A 52 20.39 -16.42 1.73
N THR A 53 21.52 -16.67 2.42
CA THR A 53 21.84 -16.12 3.74
C THR A 53 21.92 -14.60 3.66
N VAL A 54 22.63 -14.07 2.66
CA VAL A 54 22.76 -12.61 2.46
C VAL A 54 21.40 -11.97 2.20
N ARG A 55 20.55 -12.59 1.37
CA ARG A 55 19.19 -12.10 1.10
C ARG A 55 18.33 -12.08 2.36
N LEU A 56 18.41 -13.12 3.20
CA LEU A 56 17.70 -13.20 4.47
C LEU A 56 18.22 -12.17 5.48
N VAL A 57 19.53 -11.95 5.57
CA VAL A 57 20.12 -10.89 6.42
C VAL A 57 19.63 -9.52 5.99
N LEU A 58 19.65 -9.21 4.68
CA LEU A 58 19.15 -7.94 4.16
C LEU A 58 17.66 -7.75 4.46
N LEU A 59 16.85 -8.79 4.31
CA LEU A 59 15.43 -8.76 4.65
C LEU A 59 15.21 -8.52 6.15
N ALA A 60 15.95 -9.22 7.02
CA ALA A 60 15.86 -9.06 8.47
C ALA A 60 16.22 -7.63 8.91
N LEU A 61 17.31 -7.08 8.38
CA LEU A 61 17.74 -5.71 8.63
C LEU A 61 16.72 -4.69 8.13
N ALA A 62 16.15 -4.91 6.93
CA ALA A 62 15.11 -4.03 6.39
C ALA A 62 13.84 -4.06 7.23
N CYS A 63 13.41 -5.24 7.70
CA CYS A 63 12.27 -5.40 8.61
C CYS A 63 12.50 -4.65 9.94
N ALA A 64 13.68 -4.82 10.56
CA ALA A 64 14.04 -4.12 11.79
C ALA A 64 14.11 -2.60 11.58
N GLY A 65 14.72 -2.15 10.47
CA GLY A 65 14.81 -0.74 10.09
C GLY A 65 13.44 -0.11 9.85
N ALA A 66 12.53 -0.81 9.15
CA ALA A 66 11.18 -0.35 8.92
C ALA A 66 10.38 -0.22 10.23
N ALA A 67 10.50 -1.20 11.14
CA ALA A 67 9.90 -1.13 12.47
C ALA A 67 10.42 0.07 13.27
N ALA A 68 11.74 0.24 13.33
CA ALA A 68 12.36 1.37 14.03
C ALA A 68 11.90 2.73 13.45
N TRP A 69 11.82 2.82 12.12
CA TRP A 69 11.35 4.04 11.45
C TRP A 69 9.91 4.36 11.81
N ASP A 70 8.99 3.41 11.70
CA ASP A 70 7.58 3.61 12.02
C ASP A 70 7.36 3.94 13.51
N LEU A 71 8.17 3.34 14.41
CA LEU A 71 8.13 3.65 15.84
C LEU A 71 8.70 5.04 16.17
N SER A 72 9.62 5.56 15.36
CA SER A 72 10.21 6.90 15.58
C SER A 72 9.22 8.05 15.41
N GLY A 73 8.05 7.80 14.80
CA GLY A 73 7.05 8.82 14.50
C GLY A 73 7.46 9.80 13.39
N ARG A 74 8.63 9.61 12.78
CA ARG A 74 9.09 10.41 11.64
C ARG A 74 8.21 10.13 10.42
N ARG A 75 8.02 11.16 9.58
CA ARG A 75 7.27 11.05 8.32
C ARG A 75 8.26 10.89 7.18
N LEU A 76 7.91 10.07 6.20
CA LEU A 76 8.66 10.00 4.95
C LEU A 76 8.49 11.33 4.19
N PRO A 77 9.55 11.85 3.56
CA PRO A 77 9.49 13.08 2.79
C PRO A 77 8.68 12.91 1.49
N GLY A 78 8.00 13.98 1.07
CA GLY A 78 7.28 14.05 -0.21
C GLY A 78 5.77 14.13 -0.07
N ARG A 79 5.16 15.14 -0.71
CA ARG A 79 3.71 15.19 -0.93
C ARG A 79 3.44 14.65 -2.33
N ARG A 80 2.91 13.43 -2.43
CA ARG A 80 2.50 12.82 -3.70
C ARG A 80 0.99 12.61 -3.69
N GLN A 81 0.26 13.49 -4.36
CA GLN A 81 -1.18 13.36 -4.52
C GLN A 81 -1.50 13.13 -6.00
N VAL A 82 -2.60 12.43 -6.22
CA VAL A 82 -3.14 12.23 -7.56
C VAL A 82 -3.66 13.57 -8.09
N ASN A 83 -3.65 13.77 -9.41
CA ASN A 83 -4.20 14.98 -10.02
C ASN A 83 -5.73 15.03 -9.79
N GLU A 84 -6.22 15.97 -8.98
CA GLU A 84 -7.65 16.11 -8.69
C GLU A 84 -8.50 16.56 -9.88
N ASP A 85 -7.92 17.18 -10.91
CA ASP A 85 -8.63 17.64 -12.11
C ASP A 85 -9.32 16.47 -12.84
N TRP A 86 -8.78 15.25 -12.67
CA TRP A 86 -9.38 14.03 -13.21
C TRP A 86 -10.80 13.78 -12.71
N LEU A 87 -11.15 14.29 -11.52
CA LEU A 87 -12.49 14.11 -10.93
C LEU A 87 -13.59 14.84 -11.71
N VAL A 88 -13.24 15.89 -12.44
CA VAL A 88 -14.17 16.68 -13.28
C VAL A 88 -13.95 16.43 -14.77
N ALA A 89 -12.74 16.05 -15.18
CA ALA A 89 -12.40 15.81 -16.57
C ALA A 89 -12.81 14.42 -17.09
N TYR A 90 -12.83 13.40 -16.23
CA TYR A 90 -13.05 12.01 -16.64
C TYR A 90 -14.26 11.35 -15.98
N ARG A 91 -14.76 10.28 -16.63
CA ARG A 91 -15.84 9.44 -16.08
C ARG A 91 -15.37 8.74 -14.80
N SER A 92 -16.30 8.46 -13.89
CA SER A 92 -16.06 7.82 -12.58
C SER A 92 -15.19 6.57 -12.63
N TRP A 93 -15.40 5.70 -13.61
CA TRP A 93 -14.62 4.48 -13.74
C TRP A 93 -13.18 4.74 -14.23
N VAL A 94 -12.95 5.79 -15.01
CA VAL A 94 -11.63 6.15 -15.57
C VAL A 94 -10.73 6.67 -14.46
N TYR A 95 -11.16 7.71 -13.73
CA TYR A 95 -10.36 8.21 -12.62
C TYR A 95 -10.34 7.22 -11.46
N GLY A 96 -11.41 6.44 -11.26
CA GLY A 96 -11.42 5.33 -10.32
C GLY A 96 -10.27 4.36 -10.59
N ALA A 97 -10.21 3.80 -11.81
CA ALA A 97 -9.14 2.90 -12.22
C ALA A 97 -7.75 3.56 -12.17
N GLY A 98 -7.60 4.77 -12.71
CA GLY A 98 -6.31 5.47 -12.76
C GLY A 98 -5.75 5.78 -11.37
N PHE A 99 -6.59 6.29 -10.46
CA PHE A 99 -6.20 6.49 -9.08
C PHE A 99 -5.97 5.17 -8.33
N GLY A 100 -6.73 4.12 -8.68
CA GLY A 100 -6.53 2.77 -8.19
C GLY A 100 -5.12 2.27 -8.51
N VAL A 101 -4.72 2.31 -9.78
CA VAL A 101 -3.37 1.89 -10.22
C VAL A 101 -2.29 2.65 -9.45
N GLN A 102 -2.43 3.97 -9.30
CA GLN A 102 -1.49 4.81 -8.54
C GLN A 102 -1.46 4.44 -7.04
N LEU A 103 -2.60 4.11 -6.45
CA LEU A 103 -2.73 3.67 -5.06
C LEU A 103 -2.03 2.32 -4.85
N GLY A 104 -2.24 1.38 -5.77
CA GLY A 104 -1.66 0.03 -5.75
C GLY A 104 -0.17 0.01 -6.03
N ALA A 105 0.31 0.84 -6.96
CA ALA A 105 1.73 0.95 -7.27
C ALA A 105 2.55 1.58 -6.11
N ALA A 106 1.89 2.36 -5.25
CA ALA A 106 2.44 3.00 -4.05
C ALA A 106 3.71 3.87 -4.24
N VAL A 107 4.09 4.17 -5.47
CA VAL A 107 5.11 5.16 -5.83
C VAL A 107 4.50 6.53 -6.12
N ALA A 108 3.22 6.59 -6.47
CA ALA A 108 2.53 7.82 -6.89
C ALA A 108 1.69 8.47 -5.78
N THR A 109 1.56 7.82 -4.62
CA THR A 109 0.74 8.32 -3.50
C THR A 109 1.58 8.55 -2.26
N VAL A 110 1.11 9.44 -1.37
CA VAL A 110 1.74 9.62 -0.05
C VAL A 110 1.74 8.28 0.69
N VAL A 111 2.94 7.90 1.13
CA VAL A 111 3.20 6.72 1.95
C VAL A 111 3.74 7.22 3.29
N ASN A 112 3.05 6.87 4.38
CA ASN A 112 3.41 7.32 5.72
C ASN A 112 4.12 6.25 6.56
N THR A 113 4.50 5.12 5.94
CA THR A 113 5.05 3.95 6.62
C THR A 113 6.21 3.37 5.82
N ALA A 114 7.24 2.93 6.52
CA ALA A 114 8.37 2.21 5.93
C ALA A 114 7.99 0.79 5.44
N LEU A 115 6.78 0.31 5.74
CA LEU A 115 6.31 -1.00 5.28
C LEU A 115 6.13 -1.09 3.76
N VAL A 116 5.86 0.03 3.08
CA VAL A 116 5.74 0.03 1.61
C VAL A 116 7.08 -0.22 0.92
N PRO A 117 8.16 0.55 1.19
CA PRO A 117 9.46 0.22 0.61
C PRO A 117 9.98 -1.13 1.11
N LEU A 118 9.62 -1.57 2.33
CA LEU A 118 9.93 -2.92 2.79
C LEU A 118 9.28 -4.00 1.92
N PHE A 119 7.99 -3.87 1.59
CA PHE A 119 7.32 -4.79 0.66
C PHE A 119 8.02 -4.82 -0.70
N MET A 120 8.37 -3.66 -1.25
CA MET A 120 9.05 -3.59 -2.56
C MET A 120 10.41 -4.30 -2.51
N LEU A 121 11.18 -4.07 -1.45
CA LEU A 121 12.46 -4.75 -1.25
C LEU A 121 12.25 -6.25 -1.04
N ALA A 122 11.23 -6.68 -0.30
CA ALA A 122 10.92 -8.10 -0.10
C ALA A 122 10.55 -8.79 -1.41
N ALA A 123 9.76 -8.14 -2.28
CA ALA A 123 9.43 -8.67 -3.60
C ALA A 123 10.67 -8.80 -4.50
N LEU A 124 11.59 -7.83 -4.45
CA LEU A 124 12.86 -7.88 -5.16
C LEU A 124 13.76 -9.01 -4.60
N LEU A 125 13.94 -9.05 -3.28
CA LEU A 125 14.77 -10.05 -2.59
C LEU A 125 14.19 -11.45 -2.67
N ALA A 126 12.89 -11.63 -2.93
CA ALA A 126 12.30 -12.93 -3.20
C ALA A 126 12.84 -13.55 -4.50
N GLY A 127 13.28 -12.73 -5.45
CA GLY A 127 13.90 -13.21 -6.68
C GLY A 127 13.00 -14.12 -7.50
N GLU A 128 11.68 -13.95 -7.40
CA GLU A 128 10.70 -14.75 -8.12
C GLU A 128 9.49 -13.89 -8.52
N MET A 129 9.11 -13.92 -9.80
CA MET A 129 7.96 -13.19 -10.32
C MET A 129 6.65 -13.58 -9.63
N THR A 130 6.42 -14.87 -9.34
CA THR A 130 5.20 -15.35 -8.68
C THR A 130 5.08 -14.80 -7.26
N ALA A 131 6.17 -14.86 -6.48
CA ALA A 131 6.20 -14.31 -5.13
C ALA A 131 5.93 -12.80 -5.14
N GLY A 132 6.60 -12.06 -6.04
CA GLY A 132 6.37 -10.63 -6.22
C GLY A 132 4.93 -10.31 -6.62
N LEU A 133 4.36 -11.06 -7.57
CA LEU A 133 2.96 -10.91 -7.99
C LEU A 133 1.99 -11.11 -6.83
N LEU A 134 2.17 -12.16 -6.01
CA LEU A 134 1.33 -12.45 -4.86
C LEU A 134 1.41 -11.34 -3.81
N MET A 135 2.62 -10.91 -3.46
CA MET A 135 2.83 -9.83 -2.50
C MET A 135 2.19 -8.52 -3.01
N GLY A 136 2.39 -8.19 -4.28
CA GLY A 136 1.83 -6.99 -4.91
C GLY A 136 0.31 -7.01 -5.02
N THR A 137 -0.27 -8.16 -5.38
CA THR A 137 -1.73 -8.37 -5.43
C THR A 137 -2.35 -8.21 -4.05
N ALA A 138 -1.77 -8.85 -3.02
CA ALA A 138 -2.23 -8.74 -1.64
C ALA A 138 -2.13 -7.28 -1.14
N PHE A 139 -1.00 -6.63 -1.40
CA PHE A 139 -0.79 -5.22 -1.06
C PHE A 139 -1.85 -4.31 -1.71
N GLY A 140 -2.03 -4.44 -3.03
CA GLY A 140 -3.02 -3.68 -3.79
C GLY A 140 -4.46 -3.93 -3.32
N ALA A 141 -4.81 -5.19 -3.02
CA ALA A 141 -6.12 -5.58 -2.51
C ALA A 141 -6.41 -4.94 -1.14
N VAL A 142 -5.48 -5.02 -0.20
CA VAL A 142 -5.64 -4.41 1.14
C VAL A 142 -5.81 -2.91 1.03
N ARG A 143 -4.99 -2.24 0.19
CA ARG A 143 -5.12 -0.79 -0.03
C ARG A 143 -6.44 -0.41 -0.68
N GLY A 144 -6.87 -1.15 -1.71
CA GLY A 144 -8.16 -0.94 -2.37
C GLY A 144 -9.35 -1.15 -1.41
N ALA A 145 -9.29 -2.19 -0.58
CA ALA A 145 -10.33 -2.52 0.39
C ALA A 145 -10.50 -1.46 1.47
N SER A 146 -9.43 -0.74 1.84
CA SER A 146 -9.49 0.33 2.86
C SER A 146 -10.52 1.43 2.53
N LEU A 147 -10.86 1.62 1.25
CA LEU A 147 -11.81 2.63 0.81
C LEU A 147 -13.27 2.25 1.07
N VAL A 148 -13.55 0.96 1.34
CA VAL A 148 -14.87 0.52 1.79
C VAL A 148 -15.23 1.15 3.14
N LEU A 149 -14.24 1.54 3.95
CA LEU A 149 -14.46 2.28 5.20
C LEU A 149 -15.21 3.60 4.97
N GLY A 150 -15.07 4.21 3.79
CA GLY A 150 -15.78 5.44 3.39
C GLY A 150 -17.25 5.24 3.03
N ARG A 151 -17.76 3.99 2.93
CA ARG A 151 -19.14 3.67 2.49
C ARG A 151 -20.22 4.37 3.32
N ARG A 152 -19.93 4.66 4.59
CA ARG A 152 -20.89 5.26 5.52
C ARG A 152 -20.93 6.79 5.45
N VAL A 153 -20.02 7.42 4.72
CA VAL A 153 -19.94 8.89 4.63
C VAL A 153 -21.06 9.41 3.72
N ARG A 154 -22.14 9.89 4.33
CA ARG A 154 -23.28 10.49 3.63
C ARG A 154 -23.41 11.98 3.88
N THR A 155 -22.81 12.47 4.97
CA THR A 155 -22.82 13.87 5.39
C THR A 155 -21.39 14.38 5.67
N PRO A 156 -21.17 15.71 5.71
CA PRO A 156 -19.89 16.28 6.14
C PRO A 156 -19.48 15.89 7.57
N ASP A 157 -20.46 15.72 8.47
CA ASP A 157 -20.20 15.29 9.86
C ASP A 157 -19.68 13.85 9.92
N ASP A 158 -20.21 12.95 9.08
CA ASP A 158 -19.70 11.58 8.95
C ASP A 158 -18.23 11.57 8.54
N LEU A 159 -17.85 12.46 7.62
CA LEU A 159 -16.48 12.60 7.15
C LEU A 159 -15.55 13.08 8.27
N ARG A 160 -15.96 14.10 9.03
CA ARG A 160 -15.21 14.60 10.20
C ARG A 160 -15.09 13.53 11.28
N HIS A 161 -16.13 12.74 11.51
CA HIS A 161 -16.10 11.62 12.46
C HIS A 161 -15.17 10.49 11.98
N LEU A 162 -15.18 10.15 10.70
CA LEU A 162 -14.27 9.16 10.12
C LEU A 162 -12.80 9.58 10.28
N HIS A 163 -12.46 10.83 9.97
CA HIS A 163 -11.09 11.33 10.16
C HIS A 163 -10.65 11.24 11.62
N ARG A 164 -11.47 11.72 12.56
CA ARG A 164 -11.17 11.61 14.00
C ARG A 164 -10.94 10.16 14.42
N ARG A 165 -11.76 9.21 13.95
CA ARG A 165 -11.56 7.79 14.28
C ARG A 165 -10.27 7.22 13.69
N LEU A 166 -9.92 7.59 12.46
CA LEU A 166 -8.66 7.17 11.84
C LEU A 166 -7.46 7.74 12.60
N ASP A 167 -7.50 9.02 12.96
CA ASP A 167 -6.44 9.69 13.73
C ASP A 167 -6.26 9.05 15.12
N GLN A 168 -7.36 8.74 15.82
CA GLN A 168 -7.33 8.04 17.11
C GLN A 168 -6.69 6.65 17.04
N HIS A 169 -6.75 5.98 15.89
CA HIS A 169 -6.18 4.64 15.70
C HIS A 169 -4.84 4.67 14.95
N ALA A 170 -4.39 5.82 14.46
CA ALA A 170 -3.19 5.94 13.64
C ALA A 170 -1.94 5.38 14.35
N ASP A 171 -1.76 5.71 15.62
CA ASP A 171 -0.64 5.21 16.43
C ASP A 171 -0.74 3.72 16.73
N ARG A 172 -1.96 3.18 16.88
CA ARG A 172 -2.18 1.75 17.11
C ARG A 172 -1.84 0.95 15.85
N VAL A 173 -2.35 1.39 14.69
CA VAL A 173 -2.08 0.75 13.40
C VAL A 173 -0.59 0.80 13.07
N ARG A 174 0.08 1.95 13.33
CA ARG A 174 1.53 2.08 13.15
C ARG A 174 2.31 1.10 14.03
N ARG A 175 1.94 0.98 15.32
CA ARG A 175 2.56 0.00 16.23
C ARG A 175 2.30 -1.44 15.82
N MET A 176 1.10 -1.77 15.35
CA MET A 176 0.80 -3.11 14.83
C MET A 176 1.66 -3.42 13.60
N GLY A 177 1.80 -2.47 12.67
CA GLY A 177 2.66 -2.60 11.50
C GLY A 177 4.13 -2.84 11.87
N ALA A 178 4.66 -2.05 12.81
CA ALA A 178 6.00 -2.25 13.35
C ALA A 178 6.15 -3.63 14.03
N GLY A 179 5.15 -4.08 14.80
CA GLY A 179 5.14 -5.40 15.42
C GLY A 179 5.21 -6.54 14.40
N VAL A 180 4.47 -6.43 13.29
CA VAL A 180 4.56 -7.38 12.17
C VAL A 180 5.95 -7.37 11.55
N ALA A 181 6.54 -6.20 11.32
CA ALA A 181 7.91 -6.11 10.80
C ALA A 181 8.94 -6.72 11.75
N VAL A 182 8.82 -6.52 13.07
CA VAL A 182 9.68 -7.19 14.07
C VAL A 182 9.51 -8.70 14.03
N ALA A 183 8.27 -9.20 13.94
CA ALA A 183 8.01 -10.64 13.84
C ALA A 183 8.64 -11.24 12.57
N LEU A 184 8.56 -10.53 11.43
CA LEU A 184 9.20 -10.95 10.19
C LEU A 184 10.74 -10.91 10.29
N ALA A 185 11.32 -9.92 10.96
CA ALA A 185 12.76 -9.88 11.23
C ALA A 185 13.19 -11.09 12.08
N GLY A 186 12.43 -11.41 13.12
CA GLY A 186 12.67 -12.58 13.97
C GLY A 186 12.55 -13.90 13.20
N ALA A 187 11.54 -14.03 12.34
CA ALA A 187 11.38 -15.21 11.48
C ALA A 187 12.56 -15.36 10.49
N ALA A 188 12.98 -14.27 9.84
CA ALA A 188 14.14 -14.29 8.94
C ALA A 188 15.44 -14.67 9.69
N ALA A 189 15.63 -14.14 10.91
CA ALA A 189 16.77 -14.51 11.76
C ALA A 189 16.72 -15.97 12.22
N ALA A 190 15.54 -16.49 12.56
CA ALA A 190 15.39 -17.90 12.91
C ALA A 190 15.71 -18.82 11.73
N SER A 191 15.30 -18.44 10.50
CA SER A 191 15.67 -19.17 9.28
C SER A 191 17.16 -19.18 9.03
N LEU A 192 17.89 -18.10 9.38
CA LEU A 192 19.34 -18.04 9.28
C LEU A 192 20.04 -19.02 10.23
N LEU A 193 19.48 -19.25 11.42
CA LEU A 193 20.03 -20.20 12.40
C LEU A 193 19.77 -21.67 12.02
N ALA A 194 18.89 -21.90 11.05
CA ALA A 194 18.52 -23.23 10.56
C ALA A 194 19.25 -23.66 9.29
N LEU A 195 20.07 -22.77 8.70
CA LEU A 195 20.95 -23.03 7.54
C LEU A 195 22.32 -23.52 8.02
#